data_AF-A0A1I3EHZ5-F1
#
_entry.id   AF-A0A1I3EHZ5-F1
#
_cell.length_a   1.000
_cell.length_b   1.000
_cell.length_c   1.000
_cell.angle_alpha   90.00
_cell.angle_beta   90.00
_cell.angle_gamma   90.00
#
_symmetry.space_group_name_H-M   'P 1'
#
loop_
_entity.id
_entity.type
_entity.pdbx_description
1 polymer ?
#
loop_
_entity_poly.entity_id
_entity_poly.type
_entity_poly.pdbx_seq_one_letter_code
_entity_poly.pdbx_strand_id
1 'polypeptide(L)'
;GEIDCDAFGRILVRFHWDLSGAHSMRCRVSQNWAGAGWGGMVIPRIGMEVVVEFLEGDPDKPLVTGNVFNGRNGVPYELPKHKTRSTFRTKTHDGKGTGRGFNELRFEDEQGEEEIMLHAQRDFHSVVKRDCLSSVARSAFSDIRAERFTRVGGNSVLEAGGTIEIASAKGSVISAGSAGHSGFGFRAIPDNEEPHFDSLKTSLKAMNSALESGGLTLRAETFLVEEVGMSRMSMIGVSSQEVVGQAKTLHAGKVLQMNSGGSMLFATADNMAHEAGDRIDIVCGDSAIRLKADGTIEMTARTIRLKADRIEQN
;
A
#
# COMPACT_ATOMS: atom_id res chain seq x y z
N GLY A 1 -15.85 -6.09 39.31
CA GLY A 1 -15.10 -5.97 38.04
C GLY A 1 -13.85 -5.16 38.26
N GLU A 2 -13.14 -4.75 37.20
CA GLU A 2 -11.99 -3.82 37.30
C GLU A 2 -12.43 -2.35 37.33
N ILE A 3 -13.60 -2.05 36.77
CA ILE A 3 -14.20 -0.72 36.65
C ILE A 3 -15.62 -0.80 37.21
N ASP A 4 -16.02 0.19 38.00
CA ASP A 4 -17.38 0.33 38.53
C ASP A 4 -17.80 1.80 38.54
N CYS A 5 -18.61 2.19 37.57
CA CYS A 5 -19.22 3.51 37.49
C CYS A 5 -20.70 3.41 37.10
N ASP A 6 -21.47 4.45 37.42
CA ASP A 6 -22.86 4.56 36.95
C ASP A 6 -22.98 5.36 35.65
N ALA A 7 -24.22 5.63 35.21
CA ALA A 7 -24.54 6.35 33.98
C ALA A 7 -23.98 7.79 33.93
N PHE A 8 -23.54 8.35 35.06
CA PHE A 8 -22.97 9.70 35.15
C PHE A 8 -21.45 9.67 35.35
N GLY A 9 -20.81 8.50 35.25
CA GLY A 9 -19.38 8.32 35.51
C GLY A 9 -19.02 8.44 36.99
N ARG A 10 -19.98 8.31 37.91
CA ARG A 10 -19.72 8.40 39.36
C ARG A 10 -19.17 7.08 39.90
N ILE A 11 -18.25 7.17 40.86
CA ILE A 11 -17.60 6.01 41.48
C ILE A 11 -17.96 5.89 42.96
N LEU A 12 -17.75 4.69 43.52
CA LEU A 12 -17.72 4.49 44.96
C LEU A 12 -16.28 4.63 45.45
N VAL A 13 -16.10 5.30 46.59
CA VAL A 13 -14.80 5.39 47.27
C VAL A 13 -14.89 4.70 48.62
N ARG A 14 -13.72 4.30 49.14
CA ARG A 14 -13.56 3.87 50.53
C ARG A 14 -12.60 4.83 51.21
N PHE A 15 -13.08 5.54 52.23
CA PHE A 15 -12.23 6.44 53.00
C PHE A 15 -11.32 5.65 53.95
N HIS A 16 -10.10 6.16 54.16
CA HIS A 16 -9.13 5.48 55.03
C HIS A 16 -9.53 5.43 56.50
N TRP A 17 -10.34 6.38 56.96
CA TRP A 17 -10.85 6.43 58.33
C TRP A 17 -12.06 5.52 58.56
N ASP A 18 -12.65 4.93 57.50
CA ASP A 18 -13.77 4.01 57.66
C ASP A 18 -13.29 2.59 58.01
N LEU A 19 -13.37 2.31 59.32
CA LEU A 19 -13.01 1.03 59.91
C LEU A 19 -14.01 -0.10 59.59
N SER A 20 -15.25 0.23 59.24
CA SER A 20 -16.27 -0.75 58.86
C SER A 20 -16.06 -1.27 57.43
N GLY A 21 -15.29 -0.53 56.63
CA GLY A 21 -15.04 -0.85 55.23
C GLY A 21 -16.27 -0.65 54.35
N ALA A 22 -17.20 0.21 54.75
CA ALA A 22 -18.33 0.61 53.93
C ALA A 22 -17.85 1.43 52.71
N HIS A 23 -18.69 1.44 51.69
CA HIS A 23 -18.50 2.27 50.52
C HIS A 23 -19.27 3.58 50.68
N SER A 24 -18.72 4.67 50.13
CA SER A 24 -19.39 5.97 50.08
C SER A 24 -20.69 5.93 49.26
N MET A 25 -21.42 7.05 49.23
CA MET A 25 -22.33 7.33 48.12
C MET A 25 -21.57 7.44 46.78
N ARG A 26 -22.28 7.41 45.65
CA ARG A 26 -21.69 7.65 44.33
C ARG A 26 -21.17 9.08 44.22
N CYS A 27 -19.85 9.23 44.19
CA CYS A 27 -19.15 10.50 44.11
C CYS A 27 -18.96 10.91 42.64
N ARG A 28 -19.25 12.16 42.30
CA ARG A 28 -18.88 12.72 40.99
C ARG A 28 -17.36 12.80 40.87
N VAL A 29 -16.86 12.68 39.64
CA VAL A 29 -15.44 12.74 39.32
C VAL A 29 -15.19 13.94 38.41
N SER A 30 -14.33 14.84 38.87
CA SER A 30 -13.84 15.95 38.07
C SER A 30 -13.16 15.42 36.80
N GLN A 31 -13.48 16.02 35.66
CA GLN A 31 -12.86 15.72 34.38
C GLN A 31 -12.06 16.95 33.91
N ASN A 32 -11.03 16.74 33.09
CA ASN A 32 -10.23 17.84 32.55
C ASN A 32 -11.04 18.75 31.61
N TRP A 33 -12.10 18.23 30.97
CA TRP A 33 -13.00 19.00 30.11
C TRP A 33 -14.36 18.30 30.01
N ALA A 34 -15.46 18.96 30.37
CA ALA A 34 -16.79 18.35 30.37
C ALA A 34 -17.86 19.29 29.78
N GLY A 35 -18.43 18.91 28.65
CA GLY A 35 -19.54 19.60 27.98
C GLY A 35 -20.75 18.68 27.76
N ALA A 36 -21.81 19.22 27.15
CA ALA A 36 -23.03 18.47 26.84
C ALA A 36 -22.80 17.47 25.70
N GLY A 37 -22.34 16.25 26.03
CA GLY A 37 -22.08 15.17 25.07
C GLY A 37 -20.68 15.17 24.45
N TRP A 38 -19.75 15.96 24.96
CA TRP A 38 -18.37 16.07 24.45
C TRP A 38 -17.41 16.44 25.59
N GLY A 39 -16.13 16.08 25.47
CA GLY A 39 -15.10 16.34 26.49
C GLY A 39 -14.17 15.15 26.75
N GLY A 40 -13.44 15.20 27.86
CA GLY A 40 -12.64 14.09 28.38
C GLY A 40 -13.44 13.23 29.36
N MET A 41 -13.22 11.92 29.32
CA MET A 41 -13.82 10.98 30.25
C MET A 41 -12.80 9.92 30.63
N VAL A 42 -12.24 10.04 31.83
CA VAL A 42 -11.35 9.03 32.42
C VAL A 42 -11.94 8.59 33.74
N ILE A 43 -12.39 7.34 33.78
CA ILE A 43 -12.99 6.75 34.98
C ILE A 43 -11.88 6.11 35.84
N PRO A 44 -11.68 6.55 37.09
CA PRO A 44 -10.80 5.86 38.02
C PRO A 44 -11.21 4.40 38.18
N ARG A 45 -10.24 3.49 38.06
CA ARG A 45 -10.48 2.05 38.22
C ARG A 45 -10.45 1.65 39.67
N ILE A 46 -11.03 0.48 39.97
CA ILE A 46 -11.03 -0.06 41.33
C ILE A 46 -9.59 -0.27 41.80
N GLY A 47 -9.27 0.29 42.97
CA GLY A 47 -7.93 0.24 43.57
C GLY A 47 -7.03 1.44 43.26
N MET A 48 -7.44 2.35 42.36
CA MET A 48 -6.76 3.64 42.21
C MET A 48 -7.03 4.55 43.41
N GLU A 49 -6.05 5.37 43.76
CA GLU A 49 -6.20 6.38 44.82
C GLU A 49 -6.68 7.70 44.21
N VAL A 50 -7.66 8.31 44.88
CA VAL A 50 -8.33 9.53 44.44
C VAL A 50 -8.29 10.57 45.55
N VAL A 51 -8.26 11.84 45.16
CA VAL A 51 -8.43 12.97 46.06
C VAL A 51 -9.91 13.32 46.11
N VAL A 52 -10.49 13.38 47.31
CA VAL A 52 -11.89 13.75 47.52
C VAL A 52 -11.94 15.09 48.25
N GLU A 53 -12.62 16.05 47.65
CA GLU A 53 -13.00 17.31 48.26
C GLU A 53 -14.46 17.24 48.73
N PHE A 54 -14.78 17.95 49.81
CA PHE A 54 -16.12 18.06 50.34
C PHE A 54 -16.64 19.45 50.05
N LEU A 55 -17.71 19.55 49.23
CA LEU A 55 -18.24 20.84 48.79
C LEU A 55 -18.70 21.65 49.99
N GLU A 56 -18.21 22.89 50.11
CA GLU A 56 -18.47 23.77 51.27
C GLU A 56 -18.00 23.18 52.61
N GLY A 57 -17.12 22.18 52.58
CA GLY A 57 -16.65 21.45 53.77
C GLY A 57 -17.66 20.43 54.31
N ASP A 58 -18.74 20.15 53.60
CA ASP A 58 -19.81 19.23 54.01
C ASP A 58 -19.44 17.76 53.69
N PRO A 59 -19.21 16.89 54.71
CA PRO A 59 -18.85 15.49 54.51
C PRO A 59 -19.84 14.69 53.67
N ASP A 60 -21.11 15.13 53.60
CA ASP A 60 -22.17 14.47 52.84
C ASP A 60 -22.19 14.89 51.37
N LYS A 61 -21.31 15.81 50.94
CA LYS A 61 -21.18 16.30 49.55
C LYS A 61 -19.79 16.03 48.94
N PRO A 62 -19.35 14.77 48.83
CA PRO A 62 -18.05 14.44 48.27
C PRO A 62 -17.98 14.64 46.74
N LEU A 63 -16.84 15.15 46.29
CA LEU A 63 -16.45 15.30 44.89
C LEU A 63 -15.02 14.81 44.72
N VAL A 64 -14.79 13.86 43.80
CA VAL A 64 -13.44 13.45 43.44
C VAL A 64 -12.81 14.52 42.54
N THR A 65 -11.67 15.07 42.94
CA THR A 65 -11.01 16.21 42.25
C THR A 65 -9.70 15.84 41.57
N GLY A 66 -9.14 14.66 41.84
CA GLY A 66 -7.93 14.19 41.19
C GLY A 66 -7.57 12.75 41.52
N ASN A 67 -6.46 12.30 40.93
CA ASN A 67 -5.88 10.98 41.13
C ASN A 67 -4.40 11.14 41.49
N VAL A 68 -3.90 10.23 42.33
CA VAL A 68 -2.50 10.23 42.76
C VAL A 68 -1.86 8.86 42.55
N PHE A 69 -0.58 8.87 42.20
CA PHE A 69 0.26 7.68 42.26
C PHE A 69 0.73 7.46 43.71
N ASN A 70 1.01 6.21 44.06
CA ASN A 70 1.46 5.81 45.39
C ASN A 70 2.36 4.56 45.30
N GLY A 71 2.79 4.01 46.45
CA GLY A 71 3.68 2.83 46.47
C GLY A 71 3.09 1.54 45.89
N ARG A 72 1.76 1.44 45.77
CA ARG A 72 1.06 0.31 45.14
C ARG A 72 0.74 0.59 43.67
N ASN A 73 0.33 1.82 43.36
CA ASN A 73 -0.01 2.30 42.02
C ASN A 73 1.15 3.19 41.53
N GLY A 74 2.16 2.55 40.95
CA GLY A 74 3.36 3.23 40.46
C GLY A 74 3.11 4.11 39.23
N VAL A 75 4.00 5.08 39.04
CA VAL A 75 4.05 5.94 37.85
C VAL A 75 4.33 5.10 36.57
N PRO A 76 3.88 5.54 35.38
CA PRO A 76 4.05 4.77 34.14
C PRO A 76 5.50 4.56 33.70
N TYR A 77 6.40 5.44 34.13
CA TYR A 77 7.84 5.40 33.89
C TYR A 77 8.59 5.69 35.18
N GLU A 78 9.75 5.07 35.37
CA GLU A 78 10.61 5.25 36.53
C GLU A 78 11.00 6.74 36.71
N LEU A 79 10.77 7.28 37.91
CA LEU A 79 11.18 8.63 38.31
C LEU A 79 12.26 8.56 39.39
N PRO A 80 13.24 9.49 39.41
CA PRO A 80 13.33 10.70 38.58
C PRO A 80 14.00 10.49 37.19
N LYS A 81 14.35 9.25 36.83
CA LYS A 81 15.08 8.92 35.61
C LYS A 81 14.41 9.45 34.34
N HIS A 82 13.08 9.35 34.23
CA HIS A 82 12.30 9.79 33.07
C HIS A 82 11.47 11.04 33.33
N LYS A 83 12.03 12.01 34.09
CA LYS A 83 11.34 13.25 34.48
C LYS A 83 10.92 14.17 33.32
N THR A 84 11.52 14.00 32.14
CA THR A 84 11.22 14.74 30.90
C THR A 84 10.14 14.08 30.06
N ARG A 85 9.61 12.92 30.47
CA ARG A 85 8.54 12.23 29.74
C ARG A 85 7.17 12.66 30.24
N SER A 86 6.33 13.04 29.28
CA SER A 86 4.89 13.24 29.49
C SER A 86 4.12 12.13 28.77
N THR A 87 3.15 11.49 29.42
CA THR A 87 2.40 10.38 28.82
C THR A 87 0.93 10.36 29.19
N PHE A 88 0.11 9.96 28.22
CA PHE A 88 -1.26 9.50 28.42
C PHE A 88 -1.31 8.01 28.06
N ARG A 89 -1.06 7.15 29.04
CA ARG A 89 -1.08 5.69 28.88
C ARG A 89 -2.36 5.08 29.50
N THR A 90 -3.03 4.25 28.73
CA THR A 90 -4.21 3.49 29.16
C THR A 90 -3.84 2.02 29.44
N LYS A 91 -4.75 1.23 30.01
CA LYS A 91 -4.55 -0.22 30.21
C LYS A 91 -5.69 -0.99 29.56
N THR A 92 -5.37 -2.05 28.80
CA THR A 92 -6.39 -2.95 28.27
C THR A 92 -7.25 -3.50 29.40
N HIS A 93 -8.56 -3.34 29.30
CA HIS A 93 -9.51 -3.96 30.21
C HIS A 93 -9.90 -5.34 29.66
N ASP A 94 -9.74 -6.38 30.46
CA ASP A 94 -10.08 -7.77 30.09
C ASP A 94 -11.21 -8.35 30.96
N GLY A 95 -11.92 -7.50 31.71
CA GLY A 95 -12.94 -7.93 32.68
C GLY A 95 -12.37 -8.52 33.98
N LYS A 96 -11.12 -8.99 33.97
CA LYS A 96 -10.46 -9.74 35.05
C LYS A 96 -9.33 -8.97 35.73
N GLY A 97 -8.94 -7.81 35.20
CA GLY A 97 -7.83 -6.99 35.68
C GLY A 97 -6.45 -7.52 35.29
N THR A 98 -6.39 -8.62 34.52
CA THR A 98 -5.15 -9.30 34.10
C THR A 98 -4.66 -8.88 32.72
N GLY A 99 -5.39 -7.95 32.08
CA GLY A 99 -5.15 -7.53 30.71
C GLY A 99 -3.72 -7.03 30.52
N ARG A 100 -2.99 -7.70 29.63
CA ARG A 100 -1.65 -7.27 29.19
C ARG A 100 -1.83 -6.45 27.92
N GLY A 101 -1.60 -5.15 28.00
CA GLY A 101 -1.66 -4.24 26.85
C GLY A 101 -2.03 -2.81 27.22
N PHE A 102 -1.73 -1.87 26.33
CA PHE A 102 -1.96 -0.44 26.53
C PHE A 102 -2.04 0.32 25.20
N ASN A 103 -2.82 1.40 25.18
CA ASN A 103 -2.65 2.47 24.20
C ASN A 103 -1.89 3.62 24.87
N GLU A 104 -1.06 4.34 24.12
CA GLU A 104 -0.26 5.43 24.67
C GLU A 104 -0.02 6.53 23.65
N LEU A 105 -0.10 7.78 24.13
CA LEU A 105 0.51 8.95 23.51
C LEU A 105 1.57 9.47 24.48
N ARG A 106 2.83 9.53 24.03
CA ARG A 106 3.97 9.95 24.85
C ARG A 106 4.76 11.04 24.14
N PHE A 107 5.28 11.96 24.94
CA PHE A 107 6.24 13.00 24.56
C PHE A 107 7.52 12.82 25.40
N GLU A 108 8.68 12.88 24.75
CA GLU A 108 9.99 13.03 25.36
C GLU A 108 10.52 14.42 25.02
N ASP A 109 10.89 15.18 26.06
CA ASP A 109 11.34 16.58 25.94
C ASP A 109 12.84 16.74 26.27
N GLU A 110 13.59 15.64 26.38
CA GLU A 110 15.05 15.69 26.55
C GLU A 110 15.71 16.21 25.26
N GLN A 111 16.57 17.21 25.40
CA GLN A 111 17.18 17.91 24.26
C GLN A 111 18.03 16.97 23.40
N GLY A 112 17.73 16.91 22.11
CA GLY A 112 18.41 16.04 21.14
C GLY A 112 17.85 14.62 21.06
N GLU A 113 16.92 14.26 21.95
CA GLU A 113 16.25 12.97 22.02
C GLU A 113 14.71 13.14 21.99
N GLU A 114 14.23 14.29 21.50
CA GLU A 114 12.81 14.61 21.48
C GLU A 114 12.02 13.60 20.64
N GLU A 115 10.90 13.12 21.19
CA GLU A 115 10.10 12.08 20.54
C GLU A 115 8.61 12.27 20.84
N ILE A 116 7.78 12.01 19.82
CA ILE A 116 6.36 11.72 20.01
C ILE A 116 6.12 10.26 19.64
N MET A 117 5.60 9.47 20.57
CA MET A 117 5.28 8.06 20.36
C MET A 117 3.78 7.84 20.50
N LEU A 118 3.19 7.24 19.46
CA LEU A 118 1.79 6.82 19.44
C LEU A 118 1.73 5.30 19.33
N HIS A 119 1.12 4.65 20.32
CA HIS A 119 0.94 3.20 20.36
C HIS A 119 -0.54 2.85 20.41
N ALA A 120 -0.99 2.07 19.42
CA ALA A 120 -2.29 1.43 19.42
C ALA A 120 -2.13 -0.07 19.70
N GLN A 121 -2.82 -0.58 20.71
CA GLN A 121 -2.71 -1.99 21.11
C GLN A 121 -3.30 -2.95 20.05
N ARG A 122 -4.25 -2.48 19.24
CA ARG A 122 -4.93 -3.30 18.23
C ARG A 122 -5.12 -2.54 16.92
N ASP A 123 -6.20 -1.78 16.80
CA ASP A 123 -6.55 -1.05 15.59
C ASP A 123 -6.27 0.44 15.80
N PHE A 124 -5.73 1.10 14.76
CA PHE A 124 -5.58 2.55 14.71
C PHE A 124 -6.39 3.10 13.54
N HIS A 125 -7.30 4.03 13.83
CA HIS A 125 -8.13 4.69 12.83
C HIS A 125 -7.80 6.18 12.81
N SER A 126 -7.44 6.70 11.64
CA SER A 126 -7.26 8.13 11.38
C SER A 126 -8.22 8.56 10.28
N VAL A 127 -9.10 9.51 10.58
CA VAL A 127 -10.08 10.07 9.63
C VAL A 127 -9.86 11.57 9.56
N VAL A 128 -9.44 12.06 8.40
CA VAL A 128 -9.23 13.49 8.15
C VAL A 128 -10.25 13.96 7.12
N LYS A 129 -11.09 14.93 7.49
CA LYS A 129 -12.25 15.36 6.68
C LYS A 129 -11.91 16.34 5.56
N ARG A 130 -10.69 16.86 5.55
CA ARG A 130 -10.25 17.88 4.58
C ARG A 130 -8.86 17.57 4.06
N ASP A 131 -7.83 18.17 4.65
CA ASP A 131 -6.46 18.09 4.17
C ASP A 131 -5.56 17.42 5.21
N CYS A 132 -4.68 16.50 4.78
CA CYS A 132 -3.68 15.84 5.62
C CYS A 132 -2.29 16.10 5.04
N LEU A 133 -1.43 16.79 5.79
CA LEU A 133 -0.04 17.06 5.42
C LEU A 133 0.90 16.25 6.32
N SER A 134 1.84 15.54 5.72
CA SER A 134 2.96 14.89 6.41
C SER A 134 4.26 15.37 5.81
N SER A 135 5.11 16.00 6.64
CA SER A 135 6.44 16.47 6.25
C SER A 135 7.48 15.83 7.15
N VAL A 136 8.47 15.18 6.55
CA VAL A 136 9.53 14.48 7.26
C VAL A 136 10.87 14.99 6.73
N ALA A 137 11.63 15.67 7.58
CA ALA A 137 12.83 16.40 7.16
C ALA A 137 14.00 15.49 6.78
N ARG A 138 14.08 14.28 7.36
CA ARG A 138 15.23 13.36 7.18
C ARG A 138 14.85 12.04 6.53
N SER A 139 14.08 11.20 7.22
CA SER A 139 13.80 9.84 6.75
C SER A 139 12.46 9.33 7.28
N ALA A 140 11.69 8.67 6.42
CA ALA A 140 10.42 8.01 6.77
C ALA A 140 10.54 6.51 6.52
N PHE A 141 10.09 5.70 7.49
CA PHE A 141 10.08 4.24 7.41
C PHE A 141 8.65 3.72 7.58
N SER A 142 8.25 2.73 6.78
CA SER A 142 6.93 2.10 6.84
C SER A 142 7.07 0.59 6.69
N ASP A 143 6.91 -0.16 7.78
CA ASP A 143 6.88 -1.63 7.79
C ASP A 143 5.43 -2.14 7.88
N ILE A 144 4.98 -2.89 6.87
CA ILE A 144 3.63 -3.45 6.79
C ILE A 144 3.77 -4.95 6.56
N ARG A 145 3.49 -5.74 7.61
CA ARG A 145 3.73 -7.19 7.62
C ARG A 145 2.76 -8.01 6.77
N ALA A 146 1.59 -7.44 6.48
CA ALA A 146 0.56 -8.11 5.70
C ALA A 146 0.38 -7.36 4.38
N GLU A 147 -0.62 -6.49 4.30
CA GLU A 147 -1.06 -5.90 3.04
C GLU A 147 -1.19 -4.39 3.18
N ARG A 148 -0.75 -3.66 2.16
CA ARG A 148 -1.00 -2.22 2.00
C ARG A 148 -1.97 -2.01 0.84
N PHE A 149 -3.04 -1.29 1.11
CA PHE A 149 -3.96 -0.80 0.09
C PHE A 149 -3.93 0.73 0.05
N THR A 150 -3.95 1.31 -1.14
CA THR A 150 -3.97 2.77 -1.32
C THR A 150 -4.86 3.12 -2.49
N ARG A 151 -5.86 3.98 -2.26
CA ARG A 151 -6.74 4.53 -3.29
C ARG A 151 -6.65 6.04 -3.28
N VAL A 152 -6.40 6.62 -4.45
CA VAL A 152 -6.38 8.07 -4.65
C VAL A 152 -7.47 8.39 -5.68
N GLY A 153 -8.39 9.28 -5.32
CA GLY A 153 -9.51 9.66 -6.20
C GLY A 153 -9.10 10.57 -7.37
N GLY A 154 -8.04 11.36 -7.17
CA GLY A 154 -7.39 12.17 -8.19
C GLY A 154 -6.03 11.58 -8.58
N ASN A 155 -5.01 12.45 -8.66
CA ASN A 155 -3.67 12.06 -9.07
C ASN A 155 -2.83 11.55 -7.89
N SER A 156 -2.10 10.44 -8.10
CA SER A 156 -1.01 9.99 -7.23
C SER A 156 0.32 10.25 -7.92
N VAL A 157 1.16 11.10 -7.33
CA VAL A 157 2.48 11.46 -7.86
C VAL A 157 3.55 10.89 -6.94
N LEU A 158 4.51 10.17 -7.50
CA LEU A 158 5.69 9.66 -6.80
C LEU A 158 6.94 10.14 -7.53
N GLU A 159 7.75 10.92 -6.83
CA GLU A 159 8.99 11.51 -7.36
C GLU A 159 10.12 11.26 -6.37
N ALA A 160 11.31 10.92 -6.89
CA ALA A 160 12.54 10.84 -6.11
C ALA A 160 13.67 11.52 -6.89
N GLY A 161 14.48 12.33 -6.21
CA GLY A 161 15.73 12.84 -6.79
C GLY A 161 16.82 11.77 -6.95
N GLY A 162 16.62 10.59 -6.33
CA GLY A 162 17.43 9.39 -6.50
C GLY A 162 16.63 8.27 -7.15
N THR A 163 16.79 7.04 -6.67
CA THR A 163 16.13 5.85 -7.23
C THR A 163 14.78 5.57 -6.57
N ILE A 164 13.80 5.16 -7.37
CA ILE A 164 12.59 4.46 -6.91
C ILE A 164 12.76 2.97 -7.24
N GLU A 165 12.80 2.12 -6.23
CA GLU A 165 12.86 0.66 -6.39
C GLU A 165 11.53 0.02 -6.00
N ILE A 166 10.99 -0.82 -6.89
CA ILE A 166 9.79 -1.64 -6.62
C ILE A 166 10.14 -3.09 -6.93
N ALA A 167 10.33 -3.90 -5.89
CA ALA A 167 10.64 -5.31 -5.99
C ALA A 167 9.45 -6.17 -5.54
N SER A 168 9.17 -7.25 -6.27
CA SER A 168 8.18 -8.26 -5.90
C SER A 168 8.70 -9.66 -6.19
N ALA A 169 8.68 -10.53 -5.18
CA ALA A 169 9.12 -11.93 -5.33
C ALA A 169 8.19 -12.77 -6.22
N LYS A 170 6.93 -12.35 -6.40
CA LYS A 170 5.91 -13.09 -7.18
C LYS A 170 5.45 -12.36 -8.44
N GLY A 171 6.11 -11.26 -8.80
CA GLY A 171 5.74 -10.40 -9.93
C GLY A 171 4.91 -9.18 -9.52
N SER A 172 4.86 -8.19 -10.41
CA SER A 172 4.11 -6.95 -10.24
C SER A 172 3.18 -6.78 -11.44
N VAL A 173 1.96 -6.29 -11.22
CA VAL A 173 1.01 -5.96 -12.29
C VAL A 173 0.62 -4.50 -12.19
N ILE A 174 0.77 -3.80 -13.31
CA ILE A 174 0.38 -2.40 -13.48
C ILE A 174 -0.58 -2.35 -14.66
N SER A 175 -1.79 -1.83 -14.44
CA SER A 175 -2.82 -1.63 -15.45
C SER A 175 -3.32 -0.16 -15.42
N ALA A 176 -3.60 0.44 -16.57
CA ALA A 176 -4.25 1.75 -16.68
C ALA A 176 -5.33 1.73 -17.78
N GLY A 177 -6.33 2.60 -17.81
CA GLY A 177 -7.30 2.56 -18.92
C GLY A 177 -8.63 3.23 -18.63
N SER A 178 -9.34 3.63 -19.69
CA SER A 178 -10.56 4.45 -19.64
C SER A 178 -11.85 3.69 -19.31
N ALA A 179 -11.82 2.36 -19.26
CA ALA A 179 -12.92 1.52 -18.82
C ALA A 179 -12.43 0.61 -17.69
N GLY A 180 -12.24 1.19 -16.51
CA GLY A 180 -11.44 0.55 -15.47
C GLY A 180 -11.71 1.09 -14.07
N HIS A 181 -12.97 1.34 -13.72
CA HIS A 181 -13.37 0.67 -12.50
C HIS A 181 -13.20 -0.81 -12.85
N SER A 182 -12.24 -1.52 -12.24
CA SER A 182 -12.60 -2.89 -11.84
C SER A 182 -14.00 -2.74 -11.27
N GLY A 183 -15.00 -3.51 -11.74
CA GLY A 183 -16.43 -3.28 -11.43
C GLY A 183 -16.81 -3.26 -9.94
N PHE A 184 -15.84 -3.13 -9.05
CA PHE A 184 -15.85 -2.97 -7.63
C PHE A 184 -15.50 -1.52 -7.27
N GLY A 185 -16.50 -0.64 -7.43
CA GLY A 185 -16.49 0.63 -6.72
C GLY A 185 -16.46 0.32 -5.22
N PHE A 186 -15.37 0.69 -4.55
CA PHE A 186 -15.45 0.86 -3.10
C PHE A 186 -16.49 1.94 -2.85
N ARG A 187 -17.60 1.57 -2.18
CA ARG A 187 -18.53 2.56 -1.63
C ARG A 187 -17.67 3.46 -0.75
N ALA A 188 -17.49 4.72 -1.17
CA ALA A 188 -16.84 5.72 -0.33
C ALA A 188 -17.46 5.59 1.06
N ILE A 189 -16.63 5.43 2.10
CA ILE A 189 -17.14 5.42 3.48
C ILE A 189 -17.88 6.75 3.62
N PRO A 190 -19.21 6.72 3.78
CA PRO A 190 -19.99 7.94 3.91
C PRO A 190 -19.41 8.80 5.03
N ASP A 191 -19.54 10.11 4.94
CA ASP A 191 -18.92 11.04 5.91
C ASP A 191 -19.32 10.79 7.38
N ASN A 192 -20.30 9.92 7.65
CA ASN A 192 -20.80 9.59 8.99
C ASN A 192 -20.66 8.11 9.42
N GLU A 193 -19.93 7.24 8.69
CA GLU A 193 -19.76 5.83 9.09
C GLU A 193 -18.30 5.51 9.50
N GLU A 194 -18.12 4.61 10.47
CA GLU A 194 -16.80 4.11 10.85
C GLU A 194 -16.22 3.19 9.75
N PRO A 195 -14.90 3.24 9.50
CA PRO A 195 -14.24 2.34 8.55
C PRO A 195 -14.31 0.87 9.03
N HIS A 196 -15.21 0.06 8.45
CA HIS A 196 -15.32 -1.37 8.73
C HIS A 196 -14.28 -2.19 7.94
N PHE A 197 -13.19 -2.62 8.61
CA PHE A 197 -12.08 -3.41 8.02
C PHE A 197 -12.49 -4.74 7.37
N ASP A 198 -13.59 -5.37 7.81
CA ASP A 198 -14.05 -6.65 7.23
C ASP A 198 -14.54 -6.48 5.77
N SER A 199 -15.09 -5.31 5.45
CA SER A 199 -15.45 -4.97 4.07
C SER A 199 -14.20 -4.83 3.20
N LEU A 200 -13.15 -4.20 3.73
CA LEU A 200 -11.86 -4.01 3.04
C LEU A 200 -11.13 -5.34 2.80
N LYS A 201 -11.08 -6.25 3.79
CA LYS A 201 -10.49 -7.59 3.62
C LYS A 201 -11.23 -8.44 2.59
N THR A 202 -12.56 -8.34 2.56
CA THR A 202 -13.38 -9.05 1.57
C THR A 202 -13.13 -8.51 0.16
N SER A 203 -13.03 -7.19 0.00
CA SER A 203 -12.65 -6.55 -1.27
C SER A 203 -11.23 -6.93 -1.70
N LEU A 204 -10.29 -7.04 -0.78
CA LEU A 204 -8.90 -7.43 -1.05
C LEU A 204 -8.77 -8.89 -1.51
N LYS A 205 -9.56 -9.79 -0.91
CA LYS A 205 -9.64 -11.19 -1.36
C LYS A 205 -10.23 -11.33 -2.77
N ALA A 206 -11.18 -10.46 -3.13
CA ALA A 206 -11.76 -10.40 -4.48
C ALA A 206 -10.81 -9.82 -5.53
N MET A 207 -9.92 -8.88 -5.14
CA MET A 207 -8.87 -8.33 -6.03
C MET A 207 -7.88 -9.41 -6.51
N ASN A 208 -7.51 -10.38 -5.66
CA ASN A 208 -6.55 -11.43 -6.01
C ASN A 208 -7.03 -12.38 -7.12
N SER A 209 -8.32 -12.38 -7.45
CA SER A 209 -8.92 -13.29 -8.43
C SER A 209 -9.23 -12.69 -9.81
N ALA A 210 -9.03 -11.38 -10.03
CA ALA A 210 -9.64 -10.67 -11.17
C ALA A 210 -8.69 -9.69 -11.89
N LEU A 211 -7.48 -10.13 -12.21
CA LEU A 211 -6.55 -9.36 -13.05
C LEU A 211 -6.93 -9.47 -14.53
N GLU A 212 -7.82 -8.61 -15.02
CA GLU A 212 -8.05 -8.48 -16.47
C GLU A 212 -8.14 -7.02 -16.94
N SER A 213 -7.14 -6.66 -17.75
CA SER A 213 -7.06 -5.58 -18.75
C SER A 213 -7.04 -4.10 -18.32
N GLY A 214 -5.95 -3.45 -18.70
CA GLY A 214 -5.74 -2.00 -18.82
C GLY A 214 -4.45 -1.74 -19.63
N GLY A 215 -4.43 -0.69 -20.47
CA GLY A 215 -3.23 -0.19 -21.15
C GLY A 215 -2.18 0.46 -20.23
N LEU A 216 -0.94 0.50 -20.67
CA LEU A 216 0.22 1.02 -19.96
C LEU A 216 0.94 2.02 -20.87
N THR A 217 1.34 3.19 -20.35
CA THR A 217 2.24 4.11 -21.06
C THR A 217 3.59 4.14 -20.34
N LEU A 218 4.64 3.71 -21.03
CA LEU A 218 6.03 3.84 -20.58
C LEU A 218 6.68 4.95 -21.42
N ARG A 219 7.28 5.95 -20.77
CA ARG A 219 8.06 7.00 -21.44
C ARG A 219 9.45 7.04 -20.82
N ALA A 220 10.47 6.96 -21.67
CA ALA A 220 11.86 7.17 -21.30
C ALA A 220 12.45 8.25 -22.22
N GLU A 221 13.20 9.20 -21.65
CA GLU A 221 13.79 10.31 -22.43
C GLU A 221 15.16 9.95 -23.01
N THR A 222 15.93 9.12 -22.32
CA THR A 222 17.30 8.74 -22.71
C THR A 222 17.37 7.32 -23.25
N PHE A 223 16.97 6.33 -22.44
CA PHE A 223 16.96 4.92 -22.83
C PHE A 223 15.96 4.13 -21.99
N LEU A 224 15.49 3.01 -22.54
CA LEU A 224 14.75 1.97 -21.83
C LEU A 224 15.47 0.64 -22.09
N VAL A 225 15.82 -0.08 -21.02
CA VAL A 225 16.40 -1.43 -21.12
C VAL A 225 15.43 -2.42 -20.49
N GLU A 226 15.11 -3.49 -21.20
CA GLU A 226 14.34 -4.61 -20.67
C GLU A 226 15.20 -5.87 -20.75
N GLU A 227 15.59 -6.39 -19.58
CA GLU A 227 16.33 -7.65 -19.46
C GLU A 227 15.39 -8.76 -19.03
N VAL A 228 15.39 -9.88 -19.76
CA VAL A 228 14.50 -11.01 -19.49
C VAL A 228 15.31 -12.29 -19.34
N GLY A 229 15.30 -12.87 -18.14
CA GLY A 229 16.16 -14.01 -17.79
C GLY A 229 15.74 -15.36 -18.38
N MET A 230 14.43 -15.61 -18.56
CA MET A 230 13.93 -16.91 -19.04
C MET A 230 13.11 -16.79 -20.33
N SER A 231 12.02 -16.03 -20.32
CA SER A 231 11.13 -15.89 -21.48
C SER A 231 10.35 -14.58 -21.43
N ARG A 232 10.22 -13.94 -22.59
CA ARG A 232 9.35 -12.80 -22.83
C ARG A 232 8.20 -13.23 -23.74
N MET A 233 6.96 -12.99 -23.33
CA MET A 233 5.78 -13.19 -24.17
C MET A 233 5.00 -11.88 -24.31
N SER A 234 4.65 -11.51 -25.54
CA SER A 234 3.78 -10.36 -25.83
C SER A 234 2.55 -10.84 -26.58
N MET A 235 1.38 -10.75 -25.96
CA MET A 235 0.09 -11.08 -26.57
C MET A 235 -0.64 -9.78 -26.90
N ILE A 236 -0.98 -9.60 -28.18
CA ILE A 236 -1.51 -8.33 -28.69
C ILE A 236 -2.88 -8.62 -29.28
N GLY A 237 -3.93 -8.05 -28.68
CA GLY A 237 -5.31 -8.36 -29.04
C GLY A 237 -5.78 -7.71 -30.34
N VAL A 238 -5.38 -6.47 -30.60
CA VAL A 238 -5.86 -5.69 -31.77
C VAL A 238 -4.72 -5.36 -32.73
N SER A 239 -3.71 -4.60 -32.28
CA SER A 239 -2.62 -4.15 -33.17
C SER A 239 -1.34 -3.83 -32.40
N SER A 240 -0.19 -4.06 -33.04
CA SER A 240 1.13 -3.64 -32.58
C SER A 240 1.75 -2.69 -33.58
N GLN A 241 2.34 -1.59 -33.13
CA GLN A 241 3.06 -0.66 -33.98
C GLN A 241 4.36 -0.25 -33.29
N GLU A 242 5.44 -0.24 -34.06
CA GLU A 242 6.73 0.28 -33.61
C GLU A 242 7.22 1.29 -34.64
N VAL A 243 7.45 2.52 -34.20
CA VAL A 243 8.02 3.60 -35.02
C VAL A 243 9.42 3.87 -34.49
N VAL A 244 10.43 3.67 -35.32
CA VAL A 244 11.84 3.80 -34.93
C VAL A 244 12.49 4.86 -35.80
N GLY A 245 13.08 5.87 -35.18
CA GLY A 245 13.61 7.05 -35.89
C GLY A 245 14.96 6.85 -36.58
N GLN A 246 15.73 5.85 -36.18
CA GLN A 246 17.07 5.56 -36.75
C GLN A 246 17.20 4.10 -37.17
N ALA A 247 17.42 3.19 -36.20
CA ALA A 247 17.68 1.78 -36.50
C ALA A 247 16.88 0.85 -35.59
N LYS A 248 16.23 -0.16 -36.19
CA LYS A 248 15.61 -1.28 -35.49
C LYS A 248 16.36 -2.58 -35.82
N THR A 249 17.02 -3.18 -34.85
CA THR A 249 17.76 -4.45 -35.00
C THR A 249 17.05 -5.57 -34.26
N LEU A 250 16.86 -6.71 -34.91
CA LEU A 250 16.33 -7.94 -34.30
C LEU A 250 17.40 -9.02 -34.37
N HIS A 251 17.76 -9.60 -33.22
CA HIS A 251 18.76 -10.65 -33.13
C HIS A 251 18.19 -11.85 -32.37
N ALA A 252 18.43 -13.06 -32.87
CA ALA A 252 18.04 -14.31 -32.22
C ALA A 252 19.17 -15.33 -32.36
N GLY A 253 19.53 -16.01 -31.26
CA GLY A 253 20.65 -16.95 -31.26
C GLY A 253 20.41 -18.27 -31.99
N LYS A 254 19.16 -18.63 -32.29
CA LYS A 254 18.82 -19.87 -33.02
C LYS A 254 17.81 -19.66 -34.14
N VAL A 255 16.64 -19.11 -33.83
CA VAL A 255 15.53 -18.97 -34.79
C VAL A 255 14.86 -17.61 -34.60
N LEU A 256 14.65 -16.91 -35.71
CA LEU A 256 13.72 -15.79 -35.82
C LEU A 256 12.64 -16.17 -36.83
N GLN A 257 11.37 -16.21 -36.41
CA GLN A 257 10.25 -16.63 -37.25
C GLN A 257 9.17 -15.54 -37.31
N MET A 258 8.65 -15.27 -38.51
CA MET A 258 7.53 -14.35 -38.73
C MET A 258 6.46 -15.08 -39.53
N ASN A 259 5.25 -15.17 -38.98
CA ASN A 259 4.10 -15.79 -39.65
C ASN A 259 2.97 -14.76 -39.73
N SER A 260 2.27 -14.70 -40.88
CA SER A 260 1.06 -13.88 -41.05
C SER A 260 -0.04 -14.74 -41.66
N GLY A 261 -1.26 -14.63 -41.14
CA GLY A 261 -2.45 -15.26 -41.74
C GLY A 261 -2.99 -14.49 -42.96
N GLY A 262 -2.58 -13.24 -43.12
CA GLY A 262 -2.92 -12.38 -44.26
C GLY A 262 -1.68 -12.05 -45.07
N SER A 263 -1.49 -10.77 -45.38
CA SER A 263 -0.31 -10.30 -46.11
C SER A 263 0.87 -10.02 -45.18
N MET A 264 2.08 -10.18 -45.71
CA MET A 264 3.33 -9.70 -45.14
C MET A 264 4.02 -8.84 -46.19
N LEU A 265 4.38 -7.61 -45.84
CA LEU A 265 4.98 -6.63 -46.76
C LEU A 265 6.34 -6.19 -46.20
N PHE A 266 7.38 -6.32 -47.03
CA PHE A 266 8.67 -5.69 -46.81
C PHE A 266 8.87 -4.66 -47.92
N ALA A 267 9.08 -3.41 -47.55
CA ALA A 267 9.32 -2.32 -48.48
C ALA A 267 10.50 -1.48 -48.00
N THR A 268 11.41 -1.17 -48.92
CA THR A 268 12.57 -0.31 -48.68
C THR A 268 12.71 0.64 -49.86
N ALA A 269 13.20 1.86 -49.60
CA ALA A 269 13.46 2.83 -50.65
C ALA A 269 14.81 2.60 -51.34
N ASP A 270 15.75 1.96 -50.64
CA ASP A 270 17.12 1.79 -51.12
C ASP A 270 17.43 0.30 -51.30
N ASN A 271 18.19 -0.33 -50.40
CA ASN A 271 18.58 -1.73 -50.53
C ASN A 271 17.73 -2.68 -49.67
N MET A 272 17.38 -3.85 -50.22
CA MET A 272 16.87 -5.01 -49.49
C MET A 272 17.83 -6.18 -49.70
N ALA A 273 18.59 -6.53 -48.67
CA ALA A 273 19.56 -7.62 -48.71
C ALA A 273 19.03 -8.87 -48.00
N HIS A 274 19.23 -10.03 -48.61
CA HIS A 274 19.03 -11.34 -48.00
C HIS A 274 20.34 -12.11 -48.09
N GLU A 275 20.95 -12.41 -46.96
CA GLU A 275 22.22 -13.13 -46.87
C GLU A 275 22.04 -14.39 -46.04
N ALA A 276 22.55 -15.51 -46.54
CA ALA A 276 22.55 -16.79 -45.82
C ALA A 276 23.84 -17.55 -46.11
N GLY A 277 24.35 -18.27 -45.10
CA GLY A 277 25.61 -19.02 -45.23
C GLY A 277 25.49 -20.37 -45.96
N ASP A 278 24.29 -20.95 -46.05
CA ASP A 278 24.03 -22.24 -46.71
C ASP A 278 23.12 -22.08 -47.92
N ARG A 279 21.87 -21.63 -47.70
CA ARG A 279 20.92 -21.40 -48.79
C ARG A 279 19.84 -20.38 -48.47
N ILE A 280 19.25 -19.82 -49.52
CA ILE A 280 18.03 -18.99 -49.48
C ILE A 280 16.95 -19.71 -50.29
N ASP A 281 15.82 -20.00 -49.66
CA ASP A 281 14.66 -20.65 -50.28
C ASP A 281 13.49 -19.67 -50.40
N ILE A 282 12.92 -19.53 -51.60
CA ILE A 282 11.65 -18.83 -51.85
C ILE A 282 10.67 -19.85 -52.41
N VAL A 283 9.60 -20.15 -51.68
CA VAL A 283 8.66 -21.22 -52.01
C VAL A 283 7.24 -20.69 -52.10
N CYS A 284 6.52 -21.07 -53.15
CA CYS A 284 5.11 -20.77 -53.38
C CYS A 284 4.40 -22.00 -53.96
N GLY A 285 3.73 -22.77 -53.10
CA GLY A 285 3.11 -24.04 -53.50
C GLY A 285 4.13 -25.00 -54.12
N ASP A 286 3.83 -25.51 -55.32
CA ASP A 286 4.72 -26.41 -56.08
C ASP A 286 5.92 -25.68 -56.73
N SER A 287 6.01 -24.35 -56.62
CA SER A 287 7.08 -23.55 -57.24
C SER A 287 8.12 -23.10 -56.21
N ALA A 288 9.39 -23.10 -56.59
CA ALA A 288 10.49 -22.66 -55.72
C ALA A 288 11.65 -22.04 -56.49
N ILE A 289 12.33 -21.09 -55.85
CA ILE A 289 13.65 -20.58 -56.23
C ILE A 289 14.59 -20.85 -55.05
N ARG A 290 15.73 -21.49 -55.29
CA ARG A 290 16.73 -21.79 -54.26
C ARG A 290 18.09 -21.29 -54.69
N LEU A 291 18.71 -20.48 -53.85
CA LEU A 291 20.10 -20.04 -54.00
C LEU A 291 20.95 -20.84 -53.04
N LYS A 292 21.99 -21.52 -53.53
CA LYS A 292 22.91 -22.33 -52.71
C LYS A 292 24.26 -21.65 -52.55
N ALA A 293 24.97 -21.99 -51.47
CA ALA A 293 26.31 -21.49 -51.19
C ALA A 293 27.36 -21.86 -52.25
N ASP A 294 27.12 -22.92 -53.05
CA ASP A 294 27.98 -23.31 -54.17
C ASP A 294 27.79 -22.45 -55.44
N GLY A 295 26.89 -21.46 -55.40
CA GLY A 295 26.55 -20.57 -56.50
C GLY A 295 25.43 -21.07 -57.40
N THR A 296 24.87 -22.25 -57.14
CA THR A 296 23.75 -22.80 -57.94
C THR A 296 22.45 -22.06 -57.63
N ILE A 297 21.73 -21.67 -58.69
CA ILE A 297 20.33 -21.22 -58.62
C ILE A 297 19.43 -22.32 -59.19
N GLU A 298 18.62 -22.94 -58.33
CA GLU A 298 17.62 -23.93 -58.74
C GLU A 298 16.24 -23.29 -58.84
N MET A 299 15.61 -23.41 -60.00
CA MET A 299 14.24 -22.95 -60.23
C MET A 299 13.35 -24.16 -60.56
N THR A 300 12.35 -24.43 -59.71
CA THR A 300 11.37 -25.50 -59.89
C THR A 300 10.00 -24.89 -60.11
N ALA A 301 9.34 -25.18 -61.24
CA ALA A 301 7.96 -24.78 -61.49
C ALA A 301 7.34 -25.62 -62.64
N ARG A 302 6.01 -25.66 -62.74
CA ARG A 302 5.32 -26.25 -63.91
C ARG A 302 5.57 -25.46 -65.19
N THR A 303 5.78 -24.16 -65.07
CA THR A 303 6.06 -23.27 -66.19
C THR A 303 6.92 -22.13 -65.70
N ILE A 304 8.07 -21.92 -66.35
CA ILE A 304 8.94 -20.76 -66.13
C ILE A 304 8.81 -19.87 -67.37
N ARG A 305 8.35 -18.64 -67.19
CA ARG A 305 8.31 -17.62 -68.25
C ARG A 305 9.35 -16.55 -67.93
N LEU A 306 10.39 -16.48 -68.74
CA LEU A 306 11.39 -15.42 -68.66
C LEU A 306 11.07 -14.37 -69.72
N LYS A 307 10.96 -13.11 -69.29
CA LYS A 307 10.81 -11.95 -70.17
C LYS A 307 11.88 -10.94 -69.77
N ALA A 308 12.80 -10.65 -70.67
CA ALA A 308 13.83 -9.66 -70.49
C ALA A 308 14.13 -9.01 -71.83
N ASP A 309 14.69 -7.80 -71.80
CA ASP A 309 15.17 -7.11 -73.00
C ASP A 309 16.33 -7.87 -73.67
N ARG A 310 17.13 -8.59 -72.87
CA ARG A 310 18.19 -9.49 -73.32
C ARG A 310 18.35 -10.64 -72.33
N ILE A 311 18.46 -11.87 -72.83
CA ILE A 311 18.82 -13.05 -72.05
C ILE A 311 20.12 -13.57 -72.66
N GLU A 312 21.20 -13.56 -71.88
CA GLU A 312 22.49 -14.13 -72.27
C GLU A 312 22.65 -15.47 -71.55
N GLN A 313 22.86 -16.53 -72.32
CA GLN A 313 23.25 -17.83 -71.80
C GLN A 313 24.69 -18.04 -72.25
N ASN A 314 25.60 -18.16 -71.28
CA ASN A 314 27.00 -18.50 -71.55
C ASN A 314 27.14 -20.00 -71.81
#